data_AF-A0A2Z6NDI0-F1
#
_entry.id   AF-A0A2Z6NDI0-F1
#
_cell.length_a   1.000
_cell.length_b   1.000
_cell.length_c   1.000
_cell.angle_alpha   90.00
_cell.angle_beta   90.00
_cell.angle_gamma   90.00
#
_symmetry.space_group_name_H-M   'P 1'
#
loop_
_entity.id
_entity.type
_entity.pdbx_description
1 polymer ?
#
loop_
_entity_poly.entity_id
_entity_poly.type
_entity_poly.pdbx_seq_one_letter_code
_entity_poly.pdbx_strand_id
1 'polypeptide(L)'
;MSLGDGNGLAFLMTAKDFDEDDSSSGLGLPFDVKVKEVAVEFIASRDVRNKSSASFSMAIKVGHFPAKKIDASSFNMVIRNGGKLYAWIDYQASERRLEVRLSRYGHSKPVDPLLRQTVDLSNNWKTEEMFVALNSMKGRPSSQACFLYSWSFNLRPYQRWMHTEPLDPKAFSAKNTHSPSAEKPRSDCVLKVLAAMIFGAGCGALAAFTALYLWTMFGNRRPVVPEECVMQPVDCEYKKVNIVVDKPLKDAKE
;
A
#
# COMPACT_ATOMS: atom_id res chain seq x y z
N MET A 1 1.06 -21.71 30.16
CA MET A 1 1.78 -20.95 31.20
C MET A 1 1.54 -21.59 32.58
N SER A 2 2.40 -21.31 33.56
CA SER A 2 2.16 -21.53 35.00
C SER A 2 2.63 -20.27 35.74
N LEU A 3 1.84 -19.80 36.69
CA LEU A 3 2.13 -18.57 37.44
C LEU A 3 2.40 -18.92 38.88
N GLY A 4 3.56 -18.49 39.37
CA GLY A 4 3.88 -18.53 40.79
C GLY A 4 3.21 -17.41 41.58
N ASP A 5 3.24 -17.55 42.90
CA ASP A 5 2.71 -16.56 43.83
C ASP A 5 3.33 -15.17 43.65
N GLY A 6 2.47 -14.15 43.63
CA GLY A 6 2.84 -12.74 43.54
C GLY A 6 3.39 -12.33 42.18
N ASN A 7 3.14 -13.15 41.15
CA ASN A 7 3.61 -12.90 39.80
C ASN A 7 2.48 -12.85 38.78
N GLY A 8 2.78 -12.17 37.68
CA GLY A 8 1.89 -12.05 36.55
C GLY A 8 2.62 -12.27 35.23
N LEU A 9 1.84 -12.50 34.19
CA LEU A 9 2.28 -12.50 32.80
C LEU A 9 1.38 -11.52 32.06
N ALA A 10 1.97 -10.64 31.26
CA ALA A 10 1.25 -9.74 30.38
C ALA A 10 1.57 -10.07 28.94
N PHE A 11 0.54 -10.19 28.11
CA PHE A 11 0.67 -10.11 26.66
C PHE A 11 0.42 -8.67 26.23
N LEU A 12 1.29 -8.16 25.37
CA LEU A 12 1.33 -6.77 24.98
C LEU A 12 1.27 -6.64 23.47
N MET A 13 0.52 -5.66 22.99
CA MET A 13 0.50 -5.25 21.60
C MET A 13 0.64 -3.74 21.52
N THR A 14 1.54 -3.25 20.66
CA THR A 14 1.77 -1.82 20.46
C THR A 14 2.02 -1.51 18.99
N ALA A 15 1.63 -0.31 18.52
CA ALA A 15 1.92 0.14 17.17
C ALA A 15 3.40 0.49 16.98
N LYS A 16 3.92 0.37 15.75
CA LYS A 16 5.32 0.70 15.45
C LYS A 16 5.67 2.18 15.59
N ASP A 17 4.75 3.10 15.31
CA ASP A 17 4.97 4.56 15.43
C ASP A 17 4.95 5.03 16.90
N PHE A 18 5.45 4.18 17.78
CA PHE A 18 5.68 4.48 19.16
C PHE A 18 7.09 5.05 19.24
N ASP A 19 7.21 6.37 19.40
CA ASP A 19 8.50 7.04 19.53
C ASP A 19 9.28 6.43 20.71
N GLU A 20 10.44 5.88 20.38
CA GLU A 20 11.35 5.21 21.30
C GLU A 20 11.97 6.19 22.32
N ASP A 21 11.87 7.51 22.06
CA ASP A 21 12.41 8.61 22.87
C ASP A 21 11.68 8.84 24.20
N ASP A 22 10.55 8.17 24.41
CA ASP A 22 9.82 8.15 25.68
C ASP A 22 10.33 7.01 26.60
N SER A 23 11.63 6.72 26.48
CA SER A 23 12.39 5.66 27.15
C SER A 23 12.71 6.01 28.60
N SER A 24 11.70 6.16 29.44
CA SER A 24 11.93 6.19 30.89
C SER A 24 10.79 5.61 31.71
N SER A 25 10.21 4.48 31.31
CA SER A 25 9.51 3.57 32.22
C SER A 25 9.08 2.29 31.50
N GLY A 26 9.35 1.11 32.07
CA GLY A 26 8.34 0.05 31.94
C GLY A 26 8.78 -1.41 31.88
N LEU A 27 10.05 -1.80 31.78
CA LEU A 27 10.38 -3.24 31.87
C LEU A 27 10.30 -3.81 33.31
N GLY A 28 9.55 -3.18 34.22
CA GLY A 28 9.16 -3.82 35.47
C GLY A 28 8.49 -2.95 36.54
N LEU A 29 7.27 -2.42 36.33
CA LEU A 29 6.36 -1.92 37.39
C LEU A 29 4.89 -1.75 36.88
N PRO A 30 3.86 -1.58 37.75
CA PRO A 30 2.46 -1.97 37.55
C PRO A 30 1.69 -0.96 36.66
N PHE A 31 1.39 -1.37 35.44
CA PHE A 31 1.28 -0.49 34.27
C PHE A 31 0.07 0.44 34.19
N ASP A 32 0.38 1.73 33.93
CA ASP A 32 -0.42 2.66 33.14
C ASP A 32 -0.14 2.37 31.66
N VAL A 33 -1.16 2.00 30.90
CA VAL A 33 -1.01 1.56 29.51
C VAL A 33 -1.08 2.79 28.61
N LYS A 34 -0.08 2.96 27.74
CA LYS A 34 -0.03 4.15 26.87
C LYS A 34 -1.17 4.12 25.85
N VAL A 35 -1.63 5.29 25.38
CA VAL A 35 -2.79 5.47 24.48
C VAL A 35 -2.86 4.43 23.34
N LYS A 36 -1.72 4.07 22.77
CA LYS A 36 -1.58 3.16 21.61
C LYS A 36 -1.20 1.73 21.98
N GLU A 37 -1.49 1.28 23.19
CA GLU A 37 -1.08 -0.04 23.66
C GLU A 37 -2.29 -0.85 24.15
N VAL A 38 -2.26 -2.16 23.86
CA VAL A 38 -3.26 -3.11 24.33
C VAL A 38 -2.53 -4.19 25.11
N ALA A 39 -2.98 -4.42 26.34
CA ALA A 39 -2.40 -5.42 27.23
C ALA A 39 -3.46 -6.40 27.72
N VAL A 40 -3.09 -7.68 27.79
CA VAL A 40 -3.84 -8.72 28.48
C VAL A 40 -2.99 -9.23 29.63
N GLU A 41 -3.45 -8.97 30.85
CA GLU A 41 -2.73 -9.32 32.07
C GLU A 41 -3.34 -10.56 32.72
N PHE A 42 -2.47 -11.47 33.15
CA PHE A 42 -2.79 -12.63 33.98
C PHE A 42 -2.03 -12.47 35.29
N ILE A 43 -2.74 -12.35 36.40
CA ILE A 43 -2.14 -12.04 37.71
C ILE A 43 -2.53 -13.12 38.71
N ALA A 44 -1.52 -13.78 39.28
CA ALA A 44 -1.66 -14.68 40.39
C ALA A 44 -1.18 -14.01 41.68
N SER A 45 -2.00 -14.04 42.72
CA SER A 45 -1.61 -13.58 44.05
C SER A 45 -2.08 -14.55 45.11
N ARG A 46 -1.27 -14.77 46.13
CA ARG A 46 -1.65 -15.46 47.35
C ARG A 46 -1.59 -14.48 48.51
N ASP A 47 -2.54 -14.59 49.42
CA ASP A 47 -2.44 -13.86 50.68
C ASP A 47 -1.31 -14.46 51.53
N VAL A 48 -0.42 -13.59 52.00
CA VAL A 48 0.71 -13.95 52.86
C VAL A 48 0.21 -14.45 54.22
N ARG A 49 -0.90 -13.90 54.72
CA ARG A 49 -1.50 -14.27 56.01
C ARG A 49 -2.34 -15.53 55.92
N ASN A 50 -3.02 -15.73 54.80
CA ASN A 50 -3.82 -16.91 54.53
C ASN A 50 -3.31 -17.64 53.30
N LYS A 51 -2.35 -18.56 53.50
CA LYS A 51 -1.76 -19.37 52.43
C LYS A 51 -2.79 -20.21 51.64
N SER A 52 -4.03 -20.34 52.16
CA SER A 52 -5.14 -21.03 51.47
C SER A 52 -5.87 -20.17 50.43
N SER A 53 -5.82 -18.83 50.55
CA SER A 53 -6.45 -17.90 49.61
C SER A 53 -5.46 -17.50 48.52
N ALA A 54 -5.41 -18.31 47.46
CA ALA A 54 -4.88 -17.90 46.17
C ALA A 54 -6.01 -17.26 45.36
N SER A 55 -5.71 -16.18 44.64
CA SER A 55 -6.59 -15.53 43.69
C SER A 55 -5.90 -15.41 42.34
N PHE A 56 -6.65 -15.63 41.28
CA PHE A 56 -6.19 -15.51 39.92
C PHE A 56 -7.12 -14.56 39.18
N SER A 57 -6.58 -13.43 38.72
CA SER A 57 -7.36 -12.41 38.02
C SER A 57 -6.79 -12.15 36.64
N MET A 58 -7.65 -11.70 35.74
CA MET A 58 -7.25 -11.28 34.40
C MET A 58 -7.81 -9.92 34.09
N ALA A 59 -7.08 -9.15 33.28
CA ALA A 59 -7.53 -7.86 32.82
C ALA A 59 -7.18 -7.64 31.34
N ILE A 60 -8.06 -6.95 30.63
CA ILE A 60 -7.74 -6.32 29.35
C ILE A 60 -7.60 -4.82 29.61
N LYS A 61 -6.50 -4.24 29.16
CA LYS A 61 -6.21 -2.81 29.21
C LYS A 61 -5.99 -2.29 27.80
N VAL A 62 -6.53 -1.13 27.48
CA VAL A 62 -6.52 -0.55 26.14
C VAL A 62 -6.27 0.94 26.29
N GLY A 63 -5.02 1.39 26.16
CA GLY A 63 -4.63 2.76 26.45
C GLY A 63 -5.30 3.32 27.71
N HIS A 64 -5.94 4.47 27.58
CA HIS A 64 -6.66 5.14 28.68
C HIS A 64 -8.08 4.64 28.93
N PHE A 65 -8.56 3.62 28.19
CA PHE A 65 -9.88 3.07 28.45
C PHE A 65 -9.87 2.28 29.77
N PRO A 66 -10.97 2.31 30.54
CA PRO A 66 -11.08 1.53 31.76
C PRO A 66 -10.77 0.06 31.54
N ALA A 67 -9.89 -0.49 32.38
CA ALA A 67 -9.49 -1.88 32.31
C ALA A 67 -10.70 -2.79 32.56
N LYS A 68 -10.93 -3.78 31.70
CA LYS A 68 -11.93 -4.80 31.94
C LYS A 68 -11.29 -5.95 32.72
N LYS A 69 -11.65 -6.12 33.99
CA LYS A 69 -11.06 -7.11 34.90
C LYS A 69 -12.09 -8.17 35.31
N ILE A 70 -11.61 -9.40 35.51
CA ILE A 70 -12.37 -10.50 36.10
C ILE A 70 -11.53 -11.26 37.12
N ASP A 71 -12.18 -11.71 38.20
CA ASP A 71 -11.61 -12.72 39.10
C ASP A 71 -11.98 -14.12 38.59
N ALA A 72 -10.97 -14.91 38.26
CA ALA A 72 -11.09 -16.23 37.65
C ALA A 72 -10.88 -17.31 38.71
N SER A 73 -11.73 -17.25 39.74
CA SER A 73 -11.63 -18.06 40.96
C SER A 73 -11.64 -19.57 40.72
N SER A 74 -12.28 -20.03 39.63
CA SER A 74 -12.30 -21.43 39.19
C SER A 74 -10.91 -22.01 38.87
N PHE A 75 -9.92 -21.14 38.65
CA PHE A 75 -8.53 -21.52 38.37
C PHE A 75 -7.60 -21.36 39.59
N ASN A 76 -8.08 -20.82 40.72
CA ASN A 76 -7.28 -20.58 41.92
C ASN A 76 -6.56 -21.85 42.41
N MET A 77 -7.25 -22.99 42.40
CA MET A 77 -6.66 -24.26 42.81
C MET A 77 -5.55 -24.75 41.86
N VAL A 78 -5.68 -24.48 40.57
CA VAL A 78 -4.67 -24.84 39.56
C VAL A 78 -3.40 -24.04 39.82
N ILE A 79 -3.53 -22.72 39.98
CA ILE A 79 -2.43 -21.83 40.33
C ILE A 79 -1.81 -22.21 41.68
N ARG A 80 -2.63 -22.52 42.69
CA ARG A 80 -2.17 -22.91 44.03
C ARG A 80 -1.23 -24.11 44.02
N ASN A 81 -1.49 -25.06 43.12
CA ASN A 81 -0.74 -26.29 42.98
C ASN A 81 0.41 -26.18 41.93
N GLY A 82 0.69 -24.98 41.41
CA GLY A 82 1.69 -24.78 40.35
C GLY A 82 1.27 -25.38 39.00
N GLY A 83 -0.01 -25.65 38.82
CA GLY A 83 -0.57 -26.27 37.62
C GLY A 83 -0.45 -25.39 36.38
N LYS A 84 -0.49 -26.05 35.22
CA LYS A 84 -0.36 -25.40 33.92
C LYS A 84 -1.73 -24.98 33.38
N LEU A 85 -1.75 -23.85 32.67
CA LEU A 85 -2.91 -23.29 31.99
C LEU A 85 -2.62 -23.06 30.51
N TYR A 86 -3.64 -23.21 29.68
CA TYR A 86 -3.68 -22.66 28.33
C TYR A 86 -4.46 -21.36 28.33
N ALA A 87 -3.94 -20.36 27.61
CA ALA A 87 -4.60 -19.09 27.37
C ALA A 87 -4.65 -18.83 25.88
N TRP A 88 -5.79 -18.36 25.38
CA TRP A 88 -5.97 -17.88 24.01
C TRP A 88 -6.40 -16.43 24.06
N ILE A 89 -5.74 -15.60 23.26
CA ILE A 89 -6.07 -14.20 23.07
C ILE A 89 -6.42 -14.06 21.60
N ASP A 90 -7.70 -13.92 21.31
CA ASP A 90 -8.23 -13.85 19.96
C ASP A 90 -8.76 -12.44 19.70
N TYR A 91 -8.33 -11.82 18.60
CA TYR A 91 -8.93 -10.59 18.10
C TYR A 91 -9.73 -10.88 16.82
N GLN A 92 -11.01 -10.52 16.84
CA GLN A 92 -11.90 -10.68 15.70
C GLN A 92 -12.17 -9.29 15.08
N ALA A 93 -11.61 -9.06 13.90
CA ALA A 93 -11.64 -7.76 13.23
C ALA A 93 -13.07 -7.33 12.81
N SER A 94 -13.91 -8.27 12.35
CA SER A 94 -15.29 -7.98 11.94
C SER A 94 -16.15 -7.42 13.08
N GLU A 95 -15.92 -7.90 14.29
CA GLU A 95 -16.68 -7.52 15.49
C GLU A 95 -15.90 -6.55 16.38
N ARG A 96 -14.69 -6.15 15.97
CA ARG A 96 -13.76 -5.28 16.73
C ARG A 96 -13.64 -5.73 18.18
N ARG A 97 -13.36 -7.01 18.36
CA ARG A 97 -13.52 -7.66 19.66
C ARG A 97 -12.28 -8.44 20.03
N LEU A 98 -11.77 -8.16 21.22
CA LEU A 98 -10.73 -8.95 21.87
C LEU A 98 -11.37 -9.92 22.87
N GLU A 99 -11.00 -11.18 22.77
CA GLU A 99 -11.50 -12.26 23.61
C GLU A 99 -10.34 -13.03 24.24
N VAL A 100 -10.48 -13.29 25.54
CA VAL A 100 -9.51 -14.07 26.30
C VAL A 100 -10.22 -15.32 26.82
N ARG A 101 -9.67 -16.48 26.43
CA ARG A 101 -10.12 -17.80 26.88
C ARG A 101 -9.03 -18.45 27.71
N LEU A 102 -9.45 -19.25 28.68
CA LEU A 102 -8.54 -19.93 29.58
C LEU A 102 -9.02 -21.35 29.84
N SER A 103 -8.09 -22.31 29.84
CA SER A 103 -8.39 -23.68 30.25
C SER A 103 -7.24 -24.28 31.05
N ARG A 104 -7.55 -25.37 31.76
CA ARG A 104 -6.54 -26.21 32.41
C ARG A 104 -5.72 -26.93 31.34
N TYR A 105 -4.45 -27.16 31.64
CA TYR A 105 -3.60 -27.95 30.75
C TYR A 105 -4.20 -29.32 30.44
N GLY A 106 -4.13 -29.72 29.18
CA GLY A 106 -4.76 -30.95 28.66
C GLY A 106 -6.23 -30.79 28.23
N HIS A 107 -6.88 -29.66 28.52
CA HIS A 107 -8.25 -29.39 28.05
C HIS A 107 -8.26 -28.58 26.75
N SER A 108 -9.30 -28.80 25.94
CA SER A 108 -9.54 -28.06 24.70
C SER A 108 -9.85 -26.58 24.96
N LYS A 109 -9.76 -25.76 23.90
CA LYS A 109 -10.14 -24.35 23.92
C LYS A 109 -11.65 -24.22 24.22
N PRO A 110 -12.05 -23.50 25.27
CA PRO A 110 -13.46 -23.27 25.56
C PRO A 110 -14.16 -22.48 24.44
N VAL A 111 -15.44 -22.77 24.21
CA VAL A 111 -16.27 -22.03 23.26
C VAL A 111 -16.44 -20.59 23.73
N ASP A 112 -16.90 -20.43 24.97
CA ASP A 112 -17.17 -19.13 25.57
C ASP A 112 -15.90 -18.47 26.10
N PRO A 113 -15.69 -17.17 25.79
CA PRO A 113 -14.57 -16.42 26.36
C PRO A 113 -14.83 -16.09 27.83
N LEU A 114 -13.77 -16.13 28.63
CA LEU A 114 -13.83 -15.76 30.03
C LEU A 114 -13.83 -14.23 30.20
N LEU A 115 -13.19 -13.52 29.28
CA LEU A 115 -13.15 -12.06 29.24
C LEU A 115 -13.26 -11.57 27.79
N ARG A 116 -14.04 -10.53 27.57
CA ARG A 116 -14.31 -9.96 26.24
C ARG A 116 -14.36 -8.45 26.30
N GLN A 117 -13.67 -7.75 25.42
CA GLN A 117 -13.74 -6.29 25.30
C GLN A 117 -13.85 -5.87 23.83
N THR A 118 -14.72 -4.89 23.56
CA THR A 118 -14.80 -4.25 22.24
C THR A 118 -13.65 -3.25 22.13
N VAL A 119 -12.78 -3.46 21.15
CA VAL A 119 -11.58 -2.65 20.91
C VAL A 119 -11.43 -2.49 19.41
N ASP A 120 -11.38 -1.25 18.94
CA ASP A 120 -11.09 -0.97 17.53
C ASP A 120 -9.59 -0.77 17.34
N LEU A 121 -8.85 -1.84 17.03
CA LEU A 121 -7.40 -1.73 16.81
C LEU A 121 -7.05 -0.80 15.64
N SER A 122 -7.92 -0.68 14.63
CA SER A 122 -7.67 0.18 13.46
C SER A 122 -7.81 1.67 13.77
N ASN A 123 -8.67 2.03 14.72
CA ASN A 123 -8.77 3.41 15.20
C ASN A 123 -7.65 3.75 16.20
N ASN A 124 -7.25 2.76 17.02
CA ASN A 124 -6.19 2.95 18.00
C ASN A 124 -4.80 3.02 17.36
N TRP A 125 -4.57 2.30 16.26
CA TRP A 125 -3.29 2.25 15.55
C TRP A 125 -3.44 2.72 14.12
N LYS A 126 -2.78 3.83 13.78
CA LYS A 126 -2.80 4.41 12.42
C LYS A 126 -1.83 3.74 11.45
N THR A 127 -1.00 2.82 11.94
CA THR A 127 0.06 2.17 11.17
C THR A 127 -0.24 0.70 10.95
N GLU A 128 0.28 0.18 9.84
CA GLU A 128 0.08 -1.19 9.38
C GLU A 128 0.93 -2.22 10.15
N GLU A 129 1.94 -1.75 10.89
CA GLU A 129 2.87 -2.58 11.66
C GLU A 129 2.63 -2.48 13.17
N MET A 130 2.69 -3.63 13.85
CA MET A 130 2.57 -3.72 15.30
C MET A 130 3.61 -4.68 15.86
N PHE A 131 4.02 -4.43 17.09
CA PHE A 131 4.83 -5.35 17.87
C PHE A 131 3.95 -6.10 18.86
N VAL A 132 4.29 -7.37 19.10
CA VAL A 132 3.69 -8.19 20.14
C VAL A 132 4.77 -8.70 21.08
N ALA A 133 4.51 -8.64 22.37
CA ALA A 133 5.49 -9.03 23.39
C ALA A 133 4.82 -9.78 24.55
N LEU A 134 5.64 -10.52 25.28
CA LEU A 134 5.27 -11.13 26.55
C LEU A 134 6.17 -10.55 27.64
N ASN A 135 5.56 -10.06 28.71
CA ASN A 135 6.28 -9.45 29.83
C ASN A 135 5.94 -10.18 31.14
N SER A 136 6.95 -10.45 31.95
CA SER A 136 6.77 -11.02 33.28
C SER A 136 6.56 -9.89 34.29
N MET A 137 5.46 -9.93 35.02
CA MET A 137 5.16 -8.97 36.08
C MET A 137 5.69 -9.54 37.40
N LYS A 138 6.82 -9.03 37.89
CA LYS A 138 7.34 -9.39 39.22
C LYS A 138 6.64 -8.54 40.27
N GLY A 139 5.86 -9.15 41.15
CA GLY A 139 5.17 -8.40 42.20
C GLY A 139 6.04 -8.18 43.45
N ARG A 140 6.76 -9.20 43.91
CA ARG A 140 7.58 -9.14 45.14
C ARG A 140 8.93 -9.84 45.00
N PRO A 141 9.96 -9.47 45.79
CA PRO A 141 11.27 -10.13 45.76
C PRO A 141 11.24 -11.64 46.04
N SER A 142 10.25 -12.10 46.82
CA SER A 142 10.03 -13.52 47.18
C SER A 142 9.02 -14.25 46.28
N SER A 143 8.67 -13.66 45.14
CA SER A 143 7.69 -14.22 44.22
C SER A 143 8.20 -15.51 43.54
N GLN A 144 7.31 -16.49 43.36
CA GLN A 144 7.66 -17.75 42.70
C GLN A 144 7.68 -17.59 41.18
N ALA A 145 8.62 -18.26 40.50
CA ALA A 145 8.81 -18.10 39.06
C ALA A 145 7.53 -18.24 38.20
N CYS A 146 7.41 -17.41 37.16
CA CYS A 146 6.42 -17.53 36.11
C CYS A 146 7.03 -18.30 34.93
N PHE A 147 6.33 -19.33 34.44
CA PHE A 147 6.81 -20.19 33.36
C PHE A 147 5.90 -20.12 32.14
N LEU A 148 6.49 -19.74 31.00
CA LEU A 148 5.89 -19.88 29.68
C LEU A 148 6.49 -21.12 29.00
N TYR A 149 5.68 -22.16 28.84
CA TYR A 149 6.14 -23.43 28.25
C TYR A 149 6.15 -23.42 26.73
N SER A 150 5.19 -22.73 26.12
CA SER A 150 5.02 -22.64 24.68
C SER A 150 4.15 -21.43 24.35
N TRP A 151 4.41 -20.80 23.21
CA TRP A 151 3.57 -19.74 22.66
C TRP A 151 3.56 -19.84 21.15
N SER A 152 2.49 -19.33 20.54
CA SER A 152 2.35 -19.22 19.09
C SER A 152 1.55 -17.98 18.79
N PHE A 153 1.93 -17.25 17.76
CA PHE A 153 1.20 -16.08 17.30
C PHE A 153 0.79 -16.29 15.85
N ASN A 154 -0.49 -16.08 15.55
CA ASN A 154 -1.05 -16.26 14.21
C ASN A 154 -1.84 -15.02 13.83
N LEU A 155 -1.42 -14.35 12.77
CA LEU A 155 -2.16 -13.25 12.16
C LEU A 155 -2.85 -13.77 10.89
N ARG A 156 -4.16 -13.56 10.78
CA ARG A 156 -4.90 -13.86 9.55
C ARG A 156 -5.27 -12.56 8.85
N PRO A 157 -4.90 -12.38 7.57
CA PRO A 157 -5.33 -11.21 6.80
C PRO A 157 -6.85 -11.14 6.78
N TYR A 158 -7.39 -9.96 7.08
CA TYR A 158 -8.82 -9.72 6.92
C TYR A 158 -9.11 -9.54 5.42
N GLN A 159 -9.58 -10.60 4.76
CA GLN A 159 -9.97 -10.52 3.35
C GLN A 159 -11.28 -9.74 3.23
N ARG A 160 -11.16 -8.44 2.93
CA ARG A 160 -12.29 -7.55 2.64
C ARG A 160 -12.95 -7.85 1.27
N TRP A 161 -12.49 -8.89 0.56
CA TRP A 161 -12.71 -9.14 -0.87
C TRP A 161 -13.30 -10.54 -1.14
N MET A 162 -14.52 -10.80 -0.69
CA MET A 162 -15.30 -11.95 -1.18
C MET A 162 -16.73 -11.56 -1.60
N HIS A 163 -16.94 -10.28 -1.92
CA HIS A 163 -18.01 -9.91 -2.81
C HIS A 163 -17.34 -9.60 -4.14
N THR A 164 -17.35 -10.56 -5.05
CA THR A 164 -17.37 -10.20 -6.47
C THR A 164 -18.50 -9.21 -6.60
N GLU A 165 -18.18 -7.99 -7.03
CA GLU A 165 -19.20 -7.11 -7.58
C GLU A 165 -20.05 -7.95 -8.54
N PRO A 166 -21.38 -8.04 -8.33
CA PRO A 166 -22.20 -8.95 -9.10
C PRO A 166 -21.95 -8.64 -10.56
N LEU A 167 -21.52 -9.66 -11.32
CA LEU A 167 -21.35 -9.55 -12.75
C LEU A 167 -22.67 -9.07 -13.32
N ASP A 168 -22.72 -7.82 -13.76
CA ASP A 168 -23.89 -7.27 -14.42
C ASP A 168 -24.17 -8.13 -15.66
N PRO A 169 -25.30 -8.86 -15.72
CA PRO A 169 -25.66 -9.67 -16.88
C PRO A 169 -25.68 -8.85 -18.18
N LYS A 170 -25.89 -7.53 -18.06
CA LYS A 170 -25.87 -6.60 -19.20
C LYS A 170 -24.46 -6.35 -19.73
N ALA A 171 -23.41 -6.44 -18.90
CA ALA A 171 -22.02 -6.30 -19.31
C ALA A 171 -21.55 -7.47 -20.20
N PHE A 172 -22.07 -8.68 -19.96
CA PHE A 172 -21.85 -9.84 -20.84
C PHE A 172 -22.67 -9.75 -22.12
N SER A 173 -23.90 -9.23 -22.06
CA SER A 173 -24.72 -9.02 -23.25
C SER A 173 -24.18 -7.90 -24.16
N ALA A 174 -23.44 -6.94 -23.62
CA ALA A 174 -22.75 -5.89 -24.38
C ALA A 174 -21.46 -6.39 -25.06
N LYS A 175 -20.86 -7.50 -24.61
CA LYS A 175 -19.60 -8.02 -25.18
C LYS A 175 -19.78 -8.72 -26.54
N ASN A 176 -21.02 -9.08 -26.89
CA ASN A 176 -21.36 -9.65 -28.20
C ASN A 176 -21.83 -8.60 -29.22
N THR A 177 -21.83 -7.32 -28.85
CA THR A 177 -22.14 -6.23 -29.78
C THR A 177 -20.99 -5.25 -29.77
N HIS A 178 -20.23 -5.24 -30.86
CA HIS A 178 -19.19 -4.25 -31.13
C HIS A 178 -19.69 -2.82 -30.83
N SER A 179 -19.20 -2.19 -29.76
CA SER A 179 -18.74 -0.79 -29.73
C SER A 179 -18.37 -0.35 -28.30
N PRO A 180 -17.28 0.45 -28.12
CA PRO A 180 -16.88 0.99 -26.82
C PRO A 180 -17.30 2.45 -26.64
N SER A 181 -17.78 2.82 -25.44
CA SER A 181 -17.64 4.14 -24.76
C SER A 181 -18.74 4.28 -23.68
N ALA A 182 -18.60 4.97 -22.55
CA ALA A 182 -17.49 5.60 -21.85
C ALA A 182 -18.03 6.16 -20.52
N GLU A 183 -17.28 6.04 -19.43
CA GLU A 183 -17.17 7.02 -18.34
C GLU A 183 -15.75 6.82 -17.76
N LYS A 184 -14.74 7.69 -17.83
CA LYS A 184 -14.59 9.17 -17.89
C LYS A 184 -13.40 9.53 -18.83
N PRO A 185 -12.98 10.81 -18.98
CA PRO A 185 -13.71 12.06 -19.23
C PRO A 185 -13.58 12.45 -20.72
N ARG A 186 -14.63 13.00 -21.34
CA ARG A 186 -14.60 13.40 -22.78
C ARG A 186 -13.61 14.53 -23.13
N SER A 187 -12.86 15.05 -22.15
CA SER A 187 -11.95 16.20 -22.31
C SER A 187 -10.54 15.81 -22.76
N ASP A 188 -9.99 14.70 -22.26
CA ASP A 188 -8.55 14.41 -22.44
C ASP A 188 -8.19 14.04 -23.88
N CYS A 189 -9.07 13.31 -24.58
CA CYS A 189 -8.85 12.97 -26.00
C CYS A 189 -8.85 14.21 -26.90
N VAL A 190 -9.79 15.14 -26.70
CA VAL A 190 -9.88 16.36 -27.51
C VAL A 190 -8.68 17.25 -27.24
N LEU A 191 -8.29 17.40 -25.96
CA LEU A 191 -7.10 18.16 -25.58
C LEU A 191 -5.82 17.57 -26.18
N LYS A 192 -5.68 16.24 -26.19
CA LYS A 192 -4.51 15.54 -26.73
C LYS A 192 -4.42 15.66 -28.25
N VAL A 193 -5.55 15.63 -28.96
CA VAL A 193 -5.61 15.89 -30.41
C VAL A 193 -5.29 17.35 -30.73
N LEU A 194 -5.84 18.31 -29.97
CA LEU A 194 -5.53 19.73 -30.14
C LEU A 194 -4.06 20.03 -29.89
N ALA A 195 -3.46 19.45 -28.85
CA ALA A 195 -2.04 19.59 -28.54
C ALA A 195 -1.16 19.04 -29.67
N ALA A 196 -1.50 17.87 -30.23
CA ALA A 196 -0.78 17.29 -31.36
C ALA A 196 -0.87 18.15 -32.63
N MET A 197 -2.04 18.75 -32.90
CA MET A 197 -2.24 19.65 -34.04
C MET A 197 -1.42 20.92 -33.92
N ILE A 198 -1.39 21.55 -32.74
CA ILE A 198 -0.60 22.78 -32.49
C ILE A 198 0.90 22.47 -32.61
N PHE A 199 1.35 21.36 -32.02
CA PHE A 199 2.76 20.96 -32.08
C PHE A 199 3.18 20.62 -33.51
N GLY A 200 2.35 19.88 -34.26
CA GLY A 200 2.60 19.55 -35.66
C GLY A 200 2.69 20.78 -36.54
N ALA A 201 1.75 21.73 -36.40
CA ALA A 201 1.77 22.98 -37.15
C ALA A 201 3.00 23.84 -36.82
N GLY A 202 3.36 23.96 -35.54
CA GLY A 202 4.54 24.70 -35.09
C GLY A 202 5.84 24.11 -35.63
N CYS A 203 6.04 22.79 -35.48
CA CYS A 203 7.23 22.11 -36.01
C CYS A 203 7.32 22.20 -37.54
N GLY A 204 6.19 22.05 -38.25
CA GLY A 204 6.16 22.17 -39.70
C GLY A 204 6.57 23.55 -40.20
N ALA A 205 6.04 24.61 -39.58
CA ALA A 205 6.41 25.99 -39.92
C ALA A 205 7.89 26.25 -39.67
N LEU A 206 8.42 25.78 -38.53
CA LEU A 206 9.81 25.99 -38.14
C LEU A 206 10.78 25.26 -39.10
N ALA A 207 10.45 24.04 -39.51
CA ALA A 207 11.20 23.29 -40.52
C ALA A 207 11.18 23.97 -41.90
N ALA A 208 10.04 24.53 -42.31
CA ALA A 208 9.93 25.26 -43.56
C ALA A 208 10.77 26.55 -43.54
N PHE A 209 10.73 27.31 -42.43
CA PHE A 209 11.56 28.51 -42.27
C PHE A 209 13.05 28.20 -42.25
N THR A 210 13.48 27.13 -41.58
CA THR A 210 14.91 26.74 -41.60
C THR A 210 15.34 26.28 -42.98
N ALA A 211 14.52 25.51 -43.69
CA ALA A 211 14.82 25.12 -45.07
C ALA A 211 14.93 26.33 -46.00
N LEU A 212 14.01 27.29 -45.92
CA LEU A 212 14.07 28.53 -46.69
C LEU A 212 15.30 29.39 -46.33
N TYR A 213 15.62 29.50 -45.04
CA TYR A 213 16.79 30.24 -44.57
C TYR A 213 18.10 29.59 -45.02
N LEU A 214 18.19 28.27 -44.99
CA LEU A 214 19.34 27.54 -45.53
C LEU A 214 19.41 27.67 -47.05
N TRP A 215 18.27 27.61 -47.74
CA TRP A 215 18.20 27.83 -49.19
C TRP A 215 18.69 29.22 -49.59
N THR A 216 18.34 30.28 -48.84
CA THR A 216 18.82 31.64 -49.13
C THR A 216 20.29 31.81 -48.80
N MET A 217 20.79 31.19 -47.72
CA MET A 217 22.20 31.29 -47.32
C MET A 217 23.15 30.47 -48.22
N PHE A 218 22.72 29.30 -48.69
CA PHE A 218 23.55 28.39 -49.49
C PHE A 218 23.25 28.45 -50.99
N GLY A 219 22.01 28.71 -51.39
CA GLY A 219 21.62 28.86 -52.81
C GLY A 219 22.13 30.14 -53.46
N ASN A 220 22.40 31.20 -52.69
CA ASN A 220 23.02 32.43 -53.19
C ASN A 220 24.55 32.43 -53.15
N ARG A 221 25.19 31.34 -52.68
CA ARG A 221 26.64 31.17 -52.87
C ARG A 221 26.87 30.66 -54.28
N ARG A 222 27.22 31.58 -55.18
CA ARG A 222 27.70 31.25 -56.53
C ARG A 222 28.86 30.25 -56.39
N PRO A 223 28.86 29.12 -57.11
CA PRO A 223 30.04 28.28 -57.18
C PRO A 223 31.17 29.11 -57.79
N VAL A 224 32.19 29.41 -56.99
CA VAL A 224 33.42 30.03 -57.47
C VAL A 224 34.17 28.94 -58.23
N VAL A 225 33.99 28.93 -59.55
CA VAL A 225 34.75 28.09 -60.48
C VAL A 225 36.09 28.79 -60.79
N PRO A 226 37.23 28.09 -60.79
CA PRO A 226 38.55 28.68 -61.01
C PRO A 226 38.78 29.16 -62.46
N GLU A 227 39.77 30.05 -62.60
CA GLU A 227 40.23 30.73 -63.82
C GLU A 227 40.52 29.84 -65.05
N GLU A 228 40.47 30.52 -66.21
CA GLU A 228 41.14 30.27 -67.51
C GLU A 228 40.25 29.83 -68.68
N CYS A 229 39.94 30.79 -69.56
CA CYS A 229 40.34 30.77 -70.97
C CYS A 229 39.96 32.09 -71.65
N VAL A 230 40.99 32.88 -71.97
CA VAL A 230 40.96 34.09 -72.82
C VAL A 230 40.68 33.68 -74.27
N MET A 231 39.73 34.33 -74.96
CA MET A 231 39.78 34.60 -76.41
C MET A 231 38.87 35.79 -76.76
N GLN A 232 39.41 36.70 -77.57
CA GLN A 232 38.89 38.00 -77.99
C GLN A 232 37.61 37.98 -78.85
N PRO A 233 36.88 39.11 -78.95
CA PRO A 233 35.65 39.23 -79.70
C PRO A 233 35.92 39.46 -81.19
N VAL A 234 35.17 38.79 -82.06
CA VAL A 234 35.08 39.12 -83.49
C VAL A 234 33.63 39.42 -83.82
N ASP A 235 33.37 40.67 -84.15
CA ASP A 235 32.14 41.20 -84.71
C ASP A 235 31.82 40.53 -86.05
N CYS A 236 30.57 40.11 -86.24
CA CYS A 236 30.01 39.81 -87.56
C CYS A 236 28.54 40.25 -87.60
N GLU A 237 28.30 41.27 -88.43
CA GLU A 237 27.02 41.90 -88.71
C GLU A 237 25.98 40.98 -89.39
N TYR A 238 24.71 41.36 -89.22
CA TYR A 238 23.53 40.72 -89.78
C TYR A 238 23.43 40.84 -91.31
N LYS A 239 22.97 39.78 -91.98
CA LYS A 239 22.30 39.90 -93.29
C LYS A 239 21.13 38.93 -93.41
N LYS A 240 19.92 39.50 -93.49
CA LYS A 240 18.61 38.86 -93.65
C LYS A 240 18.45 38.32 -95.07
N VAL A 241 18.01 37.08 -95.23
CA VAL A 241 17.62 36.50 -96.53
C VAL A 241 16.18 35.99 -96.43
N ASN A 242 15.27 36.62 -97.17
CA ASN A 242 13.95 36.10 -97.48
C ASN A 242 14.06 35.32 -98.79
N ILE A 243 13.58 34.08 -98.83
CA ILE A 243 13.30 33.37 -100.08
C ILE A 243 11.89 32.80 -99.98
N VAL A 244 11.12 33.06 -101.02
CA VAL A 244 9.69 32.83 -101.18
C VAL A 244 9.52 31.97 -102.43
N VAL A 245 8.64 30.95 -102.33
CA VAL A 245 7.79 30.34 -103.39
C VAL A 245 8.51 29.33 -104.32
N ASP A 246 7.96 28.13 -104.58
CA ASP A 246 6.71 27.83 -105.30
C ASP A 246 6.03 26.47 -104.92
N LYS A 247 4.70 26.38 -105.17
CA LYS A 247 3.90 25.13 -105.37
C LYS A 247 3.73 24.93 -106.91
N PRO A 248 2.93 23.98 -107.50
CA PRO A 248 2.10 22.86 -107.01
C PRO A 248 2.15 21.57 -107.92
N LEU A 249 1.23 20.61 -107.66
CA LEU A 249 0.56 19.57 -108.52
C LEU A 249 0.59 18.20 -107.82
N LYS A 250 -0.50 17.62 -107.29
CA LYS A 250 -1.75 17.03 -107.85
C LYS A 250 -1.61 15.66 -108.52
N ASP A 251 -2.68 14.88 -108.28
CA ASP A 251 -3.08 13.54 -108.75
C ASP A 251 -2.51 12.35 -107.97
N ALA A 252 -3.24 11.36 -107.42
CA ALA A 252 -4.58 10.75 -107.55
C ALA A 252 -4.45 9.24 -107.90
N LYS A 253 -5.43 8.47 -107.42
CA LYS A 253 -5.63 6.99 -107.42
C LYS A 253 -5.05 6.28 -106.19
N GLU A 254 -5.82 5.49 -105.45
CA GLU A 254 -7.09 4.79 -105.74
C GLU A 254 -7.96 4.71 -104.47
#